data_AF-D6PJD9-F1
#
_entry.id   AF-D6PJD9-F1
#
_cell.length_a   1.000
_cell.length_b   1.000
_cell.length_c   1.000
_cell.angle_alpha   90.00
_cell.angle_beta   90.00
_cell.angle_gamma   90.00
#
_symmetry.space_group_name_H-M   'P 1'
#
loop_
_entity.id
_entity.type
_entity.pdbx_description
1 polymer ?
#
loop_
_entity_poly.entity_id
_entity_poly.type
_entity_poly.pdbx_seq_one_letter_code
_entity_poly.pdbx_strand_id
1 'polypeptide(L)'
;MGVIEFSSYDAKVIMKARKAVKWCRDVYKEGLTWTLSPPSRNELYPNMCRDSNRWNSTKHEIANKLNDITQVWMCGVKNREKALKQGITNWKDTKLTSEVLGIKGNRGKIVDKMLDINRGSTRNFLPERMTENIFSWRDSSNEVFVDFETFSDIFTNDPSYITSQSNSNFIFQIGVGFVENQKWSYKYFLCHNVSRNEEFRIMKEFMKFLKERNNPSIYYWHAENTFWKQSLKSQLHRDDIPQSEKLMLNDWSLENSLRDLRKLFVDEQVVIKGCFSYALKKIGRTMKKLKMINTPMESECSDGRTAMVQAWNCYQKFERPWKCGAMKDVTQYNEYDCRLLCDILTYIRNNH
;
A
#
# COMPACT_ATOMS: atom_id res chain seq x y z
N MET A 1 9.70 6.75 -31.53
CA MET A 1 8.93 8.00 -31.34
C MET A 1 7.45 7.68 -31.47
N GLY A 2 6.60 8.12 -30.54
CA GLY A 2 5.14 8.05 -30.69
C GLY A 2 4.63 9.30 -31.40
N VAL A 3 3.93 9.14 -32.52
CA VAL A 3 3.30 10.25 -33.24
C VAL A 3 1.92 10.50 -32.62
N ILE A 4 1.64 11.75 -32.24
CA ILE A 4 0.32 12.15 -31.76
C ILE A 4 -0.59 12.33 -32.98
N GLU A 5 -1.67 11.56 -33.06
CA GLU A 5 -2.59 11.57 -34.19
C GLU A 5 -4.05 11.75 -33.72
N PHE A 6 -4.49 13.01 -33.65
CA PHE A 6 -5.83 13.36 -33.17
C PHE A 6 -6.97 12.99 -34.12
N SER A 7 -6.67 12.67 -35.39
CA SER A 7 -7.64 12.14 -36.36
C SER A 7 -8.01 10.68 -36.11
N SER A 8 -7.15 9.91 -35.44
CA SER A 8 -7.33 8.46 -35.26
C SER A 8 -7.12 8.05 -33.79
N TYR A 9 -5.91 7.65 -33.41
CA TYR A 9 -5.54 7.05 -32.13
C TYR A 9 -5.83 7.98 -30.95
N ASP A 10 -5.54 9.27 -31.11
CA ASP A 10 -5.71 10.29 -30.07
C ASP A 10 -7.03 11.06 -30.17
N ALA A 11 -7.94 10.68 -31.07
CA ALA A 11 -9.27 11.33 -31.20
C ALA A 11 -10.06 11.33 -29.87
N LYS A 12 -9.83 10.32 -29.01
CA LYS A 12 -10.40 10.25 -27.67
C LYS A 12 -9.98 11.41 -26.76
N VAL A 13 -8.80 12.00 -26.99
CA VAL A 13 -8.31 13.16 -26.24
C VAL A 13 -9.16 14.39 -26.54
N ILE A 14 -9.49 14.63 -27.81
CA ILE A 14 -10.40 15.74 -28.21
C ILE A 14 -11.74 15.60 -27.49
N MET A 15 -12.33 14.41 -27.50
CA MET A 15 -13.61 14.18 -26.83
C MET A 15 -13.54 14.42 -25.32
N LYS A 16 -12.45 13.98 -24.66
CA LYS A 16 -12.23 14.25 -23.24
C LYS A 16 -12.07 15.74 -22.96
N ALA A 17 -11.31 16.47 -23.79
CA ALA A 17 -11.13 17.91 -23.65
C ALA A 17 -12.46 18.66 -23.79
N ARG A 18 -13.27 18.32 -24.79
CA ARG A 18 -14.62 18.90 -24.97
C ARG A 18 -15.51 18.63 -23.77
N LYS A 19 -15.52 17.40 -23.22
CA LYS A 19 -16.28 17.06 -22.01
C LYS A 19 -15.79 17.84 -20.79
N ALA A 20 -14.48 18.03 -20.63
CA ALA A 20 -13.90 18.82 -19.55
C ALA A 20 -14.30 20.30 -19.64
N VAL A 21 -14.21 20.90 -20.83
CA VAL A 21 -14.65 22.29 -21.07
C VAL A 21 -16.14 22.45 -20.78
N LYS A 22 -16.97 21.50 -21.21
CA LYS A 22 -18.40 21.50 -20.88
C LYS A 22 -18.60 21.42 -19.37
N TRP A 23 -17.94 20.48 -18.69
CA TRP A 23 -18.03 20.34 -17.24
C TRP A 23 -17.70 21.65 -16.51
N CYS A 24 -16.61 22.33 -16.87
CA CYS A 24 -16.27 23.62 -16.26
C CYS A 24 -17.36 24.68 -16.46
N ARG A 25 -17.99 24.72 -17.64
CA ARG A 25 -19.09 25.64 -17.93
C ARG A 25 -20.34 25.29 -17.13
N ASP A 26 -20.68 24.01 -17.04
CA ASP A 26 -21.82 23.52 -16.27
C ASP A 26 -21.63 23.85 -14.77
N VAL A 27 -20.43 23.64 -14.21
CA VAL A 27 -20.09 24.01 -12.82
C VAL A 27 -20.30 25.49 -12.58
N TYR A 28 -19.83 26.35 -13.49
CA TYR A 28 -19.93 27.79 -13.32
C TYR A 28 -21.39 28.28 -13.38
N LYS A 29 -22.20 27.72 -14.29
CA LYS A 29 -23.57 28.17 -14.52
C LYS A 29 -24.58 27.58 -13.53
N GLU A 30 -24.42 26.30 -13.19
CA GLU A 30 -25.43 25.50 -12.50
C GLU A 30 -24.90 24.90 -11.19
N GLY A 31 -23.60 24.98 -10.90
CA GLY A 31 -22.98 24.27 -9.79
C GLY A 31 -23.60 24.55 -8.42
N LEU A 32 -24.10 25.77 -8.21
CA LEU A 32 -24.77 26.17 -6.97
C LEU A 32 -26.13 25.48 -6.76
N THR A 33 -26.78 25.00 -7.82
CA THR A 33 -28.07 24.30 -7.72
C THR A 33 -27.90 22.80 -7.52
N TRP A 34 -26.67 22.29 -7.53
CA TRP A 34 -26.39 20.86 -7.42
C TRP A 34 -26.32 20.40 -5.96
N THR A 35 -26.88 19.23 -5.70
CA THR A 35 -26.82 18.58 -4.39
C THR A 35 -25.78 17.47 -4.36
N LEU A 36 -25.10 17.30 -3.22
CA LEU A 36 -24.13 16.22 -2.96
C LEU A 36 -24.76 15.01 -2.24
N SER A 37 -25.93 15.18 -1.63
CA SER A 37 -26.59 14.13 -0.85
C SER A 37 -28.12 14.26 -0.90
N PRO A 38 -28.81 13.49 -1.75
CA PRO A 38 -28.24 12.61 -2.76
C PRO A 38 -27.50 13.41 -3.85
N PRO A 39 -26.51 12.82 -4.53
CA PRO A 39 -25.87 13.46 -5.68
C PRO A 39 -26.89 13.74 -6.79
N SER A 40 -27.07 15.00 -7.15
CA SER A 40 -27.95 15.42 -8.25
C SER A 40 -27.43 15.01 -9.63
N ARG A 41 -26.14 14.66 -9.72
CA ARG A 41 -25.44 14.29 -10.96
C ARG A 41 -24.44 13.17 -10.70
N ASN A 42 -24.13 12.41 -11.74
CA ASN A 42 -23.19 11.28 -11.65
C ASN A 42 -21.76 11.72 -11.30
N GLU A 43 -21.35 12.90 -11.76
CA GLU A 43 -20.02 13.48 -11.49
C GLU A 43 -19.81 13.85 -10.02
N LEU A 44 -20.89 13.98 -9.24
CA LEU A 44 -20.85 14.38 -7.83
C LEU A 44 -20.70 13.20 -6.88
N TYR A 45 -20.79 11.96 -7.38
CA TYR A 45 -20.47 10.80 -6.56
C TYR A 45 -18.97 10.74 -6.29
N PRO A 46 -18.56 10.42 -5.04
CA PRO A 46 -17.13 10.29 -4.71
C PRO A 46 -16.52 9.10 -5.44
N ASN A 47 -15.19 9.04 -5.56
CA ASN A 47 -14.51 7.86 -6.10
C ASN A 47 -13.35 7.49 -5.17
N MET A 48 -13.58 6.49 -4.32
CA MET A 48 -12.61 6.10 -3.30
C MET A 48 -11.45 5.26 -3.85
N CYS A 49 -11.50 4.87 -5.13
CA CYS A 49 -10.39 4.22 -5.82
C CYS A 49 -9.37 5.22 -6.41
N ARG A 50 -9.61 6.53 -6.26
CA ARG A 50 -8.74 7.57 -6.82
C ARG A 50 -8.30 8.53 -5.75
N ASP A 51 -7.06 8.97 -5.80
CA ASP A 51 -6.58 10.07 -4.98
C ASP A 51 -7.17 11.41 -5.46
N SER A 52 -7.45 12.32 -4.53
CA SER A 52 -7.93 13.67 -4.85
C SER A 52 -7.10 14.75 -4.14
N ASN A 53 -5.86 14.40 -3.75
CA ASN A 53 -4.91 15.25 -3.05
C ASN A 53 -5.59 15.99 -1.87
N ARG A 54 -5.57 17.33 -1.91
CA ARG A 54 -6.16 18.21 -0.87
C ARG A 54 -7.64 17.97 -0.59
N TRP A 55 -8.38 17.34 -1.52
CA TRP A 55 -9.82 17.07 -1.38
C TRP A 55 -10.14 15.69 -0.81
N ASN A 56 -9.12 14.91 -0.41
CA ASN A 56 -9.35 13.58 0.13
C ASN A 56 -10.24 13.58 1.39
N SER A 57 -10.09 14.55 2.30
CA SER A 57 -10.94 14.64 3.50
C SER A 57 -12.42 14.82 3.12
N THR A 58 -12.73 15.85 2.34
CA THR A 58 -14.09 16.15 1.89
C THR A 58 -14.70 14.99 1.10
N LYS A 59 -13.92 14.35 0.20
CA LYS A 59 -14.37 13.18 -0.53
C LYS A 59 -14.69 12.00 0.39
N HIS A 60 -13.88 11.77 1.44
CA HIS A 60 -14.16 10.76 2.46
C HIS A 60 -15.44 11.08 3.23
N GLU A 61 -15.68 12.33 3.61
CA GLU A 61 -16.91 12.76 4.30
C GLU A 61 -18.15 12.50 3.45
N ILE A 62 -18.11 12.86 2.16
CA ILE A 62 -19.20 12.60 1.21
C ILE A 62 -19.43 11.10 1.07
N ALA A 63 -18.37 10.31 0.87
CA ALA A 63 -18.48 8.85 0.74
C ALA A 63 -19.07 8.19 1.99
N ASN A 64 -18.65 8.61 3.19
CA ASN A 64 -19.17 8.13 4.46
C ASN A 64 -20.65 8.47 4.60
N LYS A 65 -21.05 9.72 4.30
CA LYS A 65 -22.45 10.18 4.35
C LYS A 65 -23.35 9.37 3.42
N LEU A 66 -22.88 9.10 2.20
CA LEU A 66 -23.63 8.35 1.20
C LEU A 66 -23.59 6.84 1.42
N ASN A 67 -22.67 6.33 2.26
CA ASN A 67 -22.28 4.92 2.25
C ASN A 67 -21.95 4.47 0.81
N ASP A 68 -21.13 5.26 0.12
CA ASP A 68 -20.83 5.07 -1.29
C ASP A 68 -20.13 3.73 -1.55
N ILE A 69 -20.61 3.01 -2.57
CA ILE A 69 -20.17 1.66 -2.95
C ILE A 69 -18.67 1.60 -3.25
N THR A 70 -18.05 2.68 -3.72
CA THR A 70 -16.62 2.67 -4.05
C THR A 70 -15.70 2.57 -2.83
N GLN A 71 -16.24 2.71 -1.63
CA GLN A 71 -15.52 2.41 -0.39
C GLN A 71 -15.17 0.93 -0.26
N VAL A 72 -16.03 0.04 -0.79
CA VAL A 72 -15.88 -1.41 -0.66
C VAL A 72 -14.66 -1.88 -1.45
N TRP A 73 -13.90 -2.81 -0.88
CA TRP A 73 -12.68 -3.32 -1.49
C TRP A 73 -12.91 -3.77 -2.93
N MET A 74 -12.02 -3.34 -3.84
CA MET A 74 -12.05 -3.67 -5.27
C MET A 74 -13.33 -3.24 -6.01
N CYS A 75 -14.13 -2.33 -5.44
CA CYS A 75 -15.31 -1.78 -6.09
C CYS A 75 -15.05 -0.36 -6.61
N GLY A 76 -15.07 -0.19 -7.94
CA GLY A 76 -14.92 1.12 -8.59
C GLY A 76 -16.24 1.70 -9.11
N VAL A 77 -16.12 2.82 -9.84
CA VAL A 77 -17.28 3.50 -10.48
C VAL A 77 -18.12 2.54 -11.33
N LYS A 78 -17.48 1.64 -12.09
CA LYS A 78 -18.16 0.63 -12.90
C LYS A 78 -19.02 -0.33 -12.07
N ASN A 79 -18.58 -0.67 -10.86
CA ASN A 79 -19.35 -1.55 -9.96
C ASN A 79 -20.53 -0.78 -9.36
N ARG A 80 -20.31 0.47 -8.93
CA ARG A 80 -21.40 1.35 -8.48
C ARG A 80 -22.47 1.54 -9.56
N GLU A 81 -22.08 1.79 -10.81
CA GLU A 81 -23.02 1.97 -11.92
C GLU A 81 -23.91 0.74 -12.15
N LYS A 82 -23.39 -0.48 -11.95
CA LYS A 82 -24.21 -1.70 -12.02
C LYS A 82 -25.26 -1.74 -10.92
N ALA A 83 -24.90 -1.36 -9.70
CA ALA A 83 -25.83 -1.29 -8.58
C ALA A 83 -26.90 -0.21 -8.80
N LEU A 84 -26.49 0.99 -9.26
CA LEU A 84 -27.41 2.10 -9.53
C LEU A 84 -28.47 1.73 -10.59
N LYS A 85 -28.08 0.97 -11.62
CA LYS A 85 -29.03 0.45 -12.63
C LYS A 85 -30.11 -0.47 -12.06
N GLN A 86 -29.87 -1.04 -10.88
CA GLN A 86 -30.81 -1.89 -10.15
C GLN A 86 -31.51 -1.14 -9.00
N GLY A 87 -31.37 0.20 -8.94
CA GLY A 87 -31.94 1.03 -7.88
C GLY A 87 -31.19 0.99 -6.56
N ILE A 88 -30.01 0.36 -6.51
CA ILE A 88 -29.21 0.21 -5.29
C ILE A 88 -28.18 1.34 -5.24
N THR A 89 -28.31 2.22 -4.25
CA THR A 89 -27.56 3.49 -4.21
C THR A 89 -26.36 3.50 -3.26
N ASN A 90 -26.29 2.56 -2.33
CA ASN A 90 -25.28 2.55 -1.27
C ASN A 90 -24.96 1.13 -0.79
N TRP A 91 -23.82 0.97 -0.11
CA TRP A 91 -23.37 -0.36 0.33
C TRP A 91 -24.14 -0.94 1.51
N LYS A 92 -24.92 -0.15 2.24
CA LYS A 92 -25.74 -0.65 3.35
C LYS A 92 -27.01 -1.37 2.88
N ASP A 93 -27.44 -1.13 1.65
CA ASP A 93 -28.56 -1.85 1.04
C ASP A 93 -28.28 -3.36 1.05
N THR A 94 -29.16 -4.14 1.68
CA THR A 94 -29.02 -5.59 1.83
C THR A 94 -29.09 -6.34 0.50
N LYS A 95 -29.66 -5.72 -0.55
CA LYS A 95 -29.69 -6.28 -1.90
C LYS A 95 -28.35 -6.15 -2.61
N LEU A 96 -27.43 -5.30 -2.14
CA LEU A 96 -26.11 -5.19 -2.74
C LEU A 96 -25.27 -6.42 -2.38
N THR A 97 -24.90 -7.19 -3.40
CA THR A 97 -24.00 -8.35 -3.31
C THR A 97 -22.86 -8.23 -4.31
N SER A 98 -21.86 -9.10 -4.19
CA SER A 98 -20.79 -9.23 -5.16
C SER A 98 -21.32 -9.55 -6.57
N GLU A 99 -22.41 -10.31 -6.68
CA GLU A 99 -23.09 -10.61 -7.94
C GLU A 99 -23.68 -9.35 -8.60
N VAL A 100 -24.40 -8.52 -7.83
CA VAL A 100 -24.92 -7.22 -8.31
C VAL A 100 -23.78 -6.32 -8.79
N LEU A 101 -22.66 -6.32 -8.07
CA LEU A 101 -21.44 -5.59 -8.44
C LEU A 101 -20.71 -6.23 -9.64
N GLY A 102 -21.13 -7.43 -10.06
CA GLY A 102 -20.53 -8.25 -11.11
C GLY A 102 -19.09 -8.67 -10.80
N ILE A 103 -18.83 -9.06 -9.56
CA ILE A 103 -17.57 -9.57 -9.03
C ILE A 103 -17.74 -11.07 -8.79
N LYS A 104 -16.78 -11.88 -9.28
CA LYS A 104 -16.84 -13.34 -9.21
C LYS A 104 -15.64 -13.93 -8.46
N GLY A 105 -15.72 -15.21 -8.11
CA GLY A 105 -14.63 -15.98 -7.51
C GLY A 105 -14.31 -15.57 -6.06
N ASN A 106 -13.07 -15.79 -5.61
CA ASN A 106 -12.65 -15.50 -4.24
C ASN A 106 -12.86 -14.03 -3.85
N ARG A 107 -12.68 -13.11 -4.81
CA ARG A 107 -12.93 -11.68 -4.60
C ARG A 107 -14.39 -11.40 -4.24
N GLY A 108 -15.33 -12.09 -4.88
CA GLY A 108 -16.76 -11.93 -4.57
C GLY A 108 -17.07 -12.34 -3.13
N LYS A 109 -16.53 -13.49 -2.69
CA LYS A 109 -16.67 -13.98 -1.30
C LYS A 109 -16.15 -12.97 -0.27
N ILE A 110 -15.00 -12.36 -0.53
CA ILE A 110 -14.44 -11.33 0.36
C ILE A 110 -15.33 -10.08 0.38
N VAL A 111 -15.81 -9.63 -0.79
CA VAL A 111 -16.71 -8.48 -0.89
C VAL A 111 -17.99 -8.71 -0.08
N ASP A 112 -18.62 -9.88 -0.23
CA ASP A 112 -19.82 -10.22 0.53
C ASP A 112 -19.54 -10.27 2.04
N LYS A 113 -18.45 -10.92 2.47
CA LYS A 113 -18.01 -10.91 3.88
C LYS A 113 -17.78 -9.49 4.41
N MET A 114 -17.16 -8.61 3.62
CA MET A 114 -16.95 -7.20 4.00
C MET A 114 -18.27 -6.45 4.11
N LEU A 115 -19.22 -6.70 3.22
CA LEU A 115 -20.55 -6.08 3.30
C LEU A 115 -21.28 -6.57 4.55
N ASP A 116 -21.30 -7.87 4.80
CA ASP A 116 -22.00 -8.49 5.93
C ASP A 116 -21.46 -8.01 7.28
N ILE A 117 -20.13 -8.02 7.46
CA ILE A 117 -19.52 -7.59 8.73
C ILE A 117 -19.80 -6.10 9.02
N ASN A 118 -19.93 -5.28 7.98
CA ASN A 118 -20.18 -3.84 8.10
C ASN A 118 -21.67 -3.45 8.17
N ARG A 119 -22.60 -4.35 7.84
CA ARG A 119 -24.06 -4.08 7.84
C ARG A 119 -24.78 -4.39 9.15
N GLY A 120 -24.13 -5.06 10.09
CA GLY A 120 -24.80 -5.40 11.36
C GLY A 120 -24.26 -6.62 12.08
N SER A 121 -23.21 -7.27 11.58
CA SER A 121 -22.59 -8.38 12.30
C SER A 121 -22.17 -7.95 13.72
N THR A 122 -22.42 -8.84 14.68
CA THR A 122 -21.91 -8.72 16.05
C THR A 122 -20.42 -9.00 16.13
N ARG A 123 -19.84 -9.66 15.12
CA ARG A 123 -18.41 -9.94 15.01
C ARG A 123 -17.65 -8.72 14.51
N ASN A 124 -16.43 -8.55 15.03
CA ASN A 124 -15.52 -7.48 14.64
C ASN A 124 -14.39 -7.96 13.71
N PHE A 125 -14.15 -9.26 13.66
CA PHE A 125 -13.14 -9.93 12.85
C PHE A 125 -13.71 -11.24 12.32
N LEU A 126 -13.47 -11.54 11.05
CA LEU A 126 -13.77 -12.83 10.43
C LEU A 126 -12.57 -13.24 9.57
N PRO A 127 -12.35 -14.54 9.32
CA PRO A 127 -13.09 -15.67 9.91
C PRO A 127 -12.81 -15.79 11.42
N GLU A 128 -13.68 -16.49 12.16
CA GLU A 128 -13.46 -16.72 13.60
C GLU A 128 -12.26 -17.63 13.85
N ARG A 129 -12.02 -18.56 12.93
CA ARG A 129 -10.87 -19.46 12.93
C ARG A 129 -10.21 -19.42 11.55
N MET A 130 -8.90 -19.24 11.54
CA MET A 130 -8.09 -19.34 10.33
C MET A 130 -7.65 -20.79 10.16
N THR A 131 -7.80 -21.39 8.97
CA THR A 131 -7.55 -22.84 8.79
C THR A 131 -6.31 -23.13 7.98
N GLU A 132 -5.91 -22.23 7.10
CA GLU A 132 -4.71 -22.36 6.32
C GLU A 132 -3.48 -22.16 7.22
N ASN A 133 -2.43 -22.91 6.93
CA ASN A 133 -1.11 -22.71 7.53
C ASN A 133 -0.08 -22.39 6.46
N ILE A 134 -0.48 -21.57 5.47
CA ILE A 134 0.47 -21.01 4.52
C ILE A 134 1.60 -20.34 5.29
N PHE A 135 2.84 -20.42 4.77
CA PHE A 135 4.00 -19.79 5.40
C PHE A 135 4.38 -20.32 6.80
N SER A 136 3.71 -21.37 7.30
CA SER A 136 3.82 -21.82 8.68
C SER A 136 3.59 -20.69 9.68
N TRP A 137 2.62 -19.80 9.39
CA TRP A 137 2.49 -18.51 10.08
C TRP A 137 2.26 -18.61 11.59
N ARG A 138 1.87 -19.78 12.11
CA ARG A 138 1.73 -20.03 13.55
C ARG A 138 3.05 -20.21 14.29
N ASP A 139 4.12 -20.58 13.59
CA ASP A 139 5.45 -20.70 14.17
C ASP A 139 6.06 -19.30 14.40
N SER A 140 6.49 -19.05 15.63
CA SER A 140 7.08 -17.79 16.10
C SER A 140 8.54 -17.94 16.57
N SER A 141 9.17 -19.09 16.29
CA SER A 141 10.49 -19.45 16.81
C SER A 141 11.63 -18.53 16.34
N ASN A 142 11.64 -18.12 15.07
CA ASN A 142 12.64 -17.23 14.50
C ASN A 142 12.05 -16.38 13.37
N GLU A 143 11.66 -15.15 13.68
CA GLU A 143 11.00 -14.25 12.74
C GLU A 143 11.48 -12.81 12.85
N VAL A 144 11.36 -12.09 11.73
CA VAL A 144 11.59 -10.66 11.62
C VAL A 144 10.47 -10.04 10.78
N PHE A 145 10.24 -8.74 10.99
CA PHE A 145 9.23 -7.94 10.31
C PHE A 145 9.91 -6.84 9.52
N VAL A 146 9.70 -6.82 8.21
CA VAL A 146 10.49 -6.00 7.29
C VAL A 146 9.60 -5.06 6.50
N ASP A 147 10.08 -3.83 6.36
CA ASP A 147 9.51 -2.79 5.52
C ASP A 147 10.63 -2.02 4.82
N PHE A 148 10.41 -1.63 3.56
CA PHE A 148 11.41 -0.92 2.75
C PHE A 148 10.90 0.45 2.36
N GLU A 149 11.74 1.47 2.56
CA GLU A 149 11.51 2.79 1.98
C GLU A 149 12.25 2.91 0.64
N THR A 150 11.53 3.43 -0.37
CA THR A 150 12.01 3.47 -1.76
C THR A 150 11.85 4.85 -2.39
N PHE A 151 12.76 5.19 -3.30
CA PHE A 151 12.55 6.25 -4.28
C PHE A 151 12.01 5.66 -5.58
N SER A 152 10.99 6.31 -6.15
CA SER A 152 10.58 6.05 -7.52
C SER A 152 11.54 6.70 -8.52
N ASP A 153 11.50 6.19 -9.74
CA ASP A 153 12.18 6.68 -10.93
C ASP A 153 12.08 8.19 -11.21
N ILE A 154 11.01 8.86 -10.75
CA ILE A 154 10.82 10.31 -10.83
C ILE A 154 11.97 11.06 -10.15
N PHE A 155 12.47 10.55 -9.04
CA PHE A 155 13.56 11.19 -8.30
C PHE A 155 14.94 10.77 -8.80
N THR A 156 15.06 9.56 -9.34
CA THR A 156 16.37 8.96 -9.67
C THR A 156 16.77 9.10 -11.14
N ASN A 157 15.84 9.48 -12.03
CA ASN A 157 16.14 9.74 -13.45
C ASN A 157 16.58 11.18 -13.69
N ASP A 158 17.39 11.38 -14.73
CA ASP A 158 17.80 12.70 -15.23
C ASP A 158 16.57 13.44 -15.80
N PRO A 159 16.23 14.64 -15.27
CA PRO A 159 15.11 15.45 -15.74
C PRO A 159 15.17 15.82 -17.23
N SER A 160 16.35 15.77 -17.85
CA SER A 160 16.53 16.08 -19.28
C SER A 160 15.94 15.00 -20.21
N TYR A 161 15.68 13.78 -19.70
CA TYR A 161 15.12 12.66 -20.46
C TYR A 161 13.62 12.45 -20.16
N ILE A 162 12.79 13.43 -20.52
CA ILE A 162 11.32 13.38 -20.32
C ILE A 162 10.66 12.24 -21.13
N THR A 163 11.31 11.75 -22.21
CA THR A 163 10.76 10.74 -23.12
C THR A 163 11.07 9.29 -22.74
N SER A 164 11.90 9.06 -21.72
CA SER A 164 12.28 7.72 -21.27
C SER A 164 12.34 7.67 -19.76
N GLN A 165 11.37 6.99 -19.15
CA GLN A 165 11.35 6.75 -17.71
C GLN A 165 11.65 5.27 -17.46
N SER A 166 12.74 4.99 -16.76
CA SER A 166 13.04 3.63 -16.32
C SER A 166 12.05 3.22 -15.24
N ASN A 167 11.35 2.10 -15.34
CA ASN A 167 10.47 1.59 -14.27
C ASN A 167 11.30 0.98 -13.12
N SER A 168 12.16 1.78 -12.48
CA SER A 168 13.03 1.32 -11.41
C SER A 168 12.68 1.97 -10.07
N ASN A 169 12.74 1.17 -9.01
CA ASN A 169 12.73 1.67 -7.64
C ASN A 169 14.15 1.58 -7.08
N PHE A 170 14.44 2.44 -6.11
CA PHE A 170 15.70 2.46 -5.38
C PHE A 170 15.41 2.30 -3.90
N ILE A 171 15.89 1.24 -3.26
CA ILE A 171 15.74 1.04 -1.82
C ILE A 171 16.76 1.93 -1.12
N PHE A 172 16.30 2.89 -0.31
CA PHE A 172 17.19 3.75 0.47
C PHE A 172 17.21 3.40 1.96
N GLN A 173 16.16 2.74 2.47
CA GLN A 173 16.11 2.26 3.84
C GLN A 173 15.49 0.86 3.90
N ILE A 174 16.11 -0.02 4.68
CA ILE A 174 15.56 -1.34 5.05
C ILE A 174 15.34 -1.34 6.56
N GLY A 175 14.08 -1.43 7.00
CA GLY A 175 13.71 -1.61 8.40
C GLY A 175 13.53 -3.08 8.75
N VAL A 176 13.97 -3.45 9.95
CA VAL A 176 13.82 -4.80 10.49
C VAL A 176 13.45 -4.73 11.96
N GLY A 177 12.21 -5.09 12.26
CA GLY A 177 11.71 -5.27 13.61
C GLY A 177 11.75 -6.73 14.04
N PHE A 178 12.00 -6.99 15.31
CA PHE A 178 12.03 -8.33 15.89
C PHE A 178 11.82 -8.29 17.40
N VAL A 179 11.44 -9.42 17.98
CA VAL A 179 11.30 -9.57 19.44
C VAL A 179 12.53 -10.29 19.99
N GLU A 180 13.21 -9.66 20.94
CA GLU A 180 14.37 -10.22 21.63
C GLU A 180 14.16 -10.07 23.13
N ASN A 181 14.27 -11.17 23.89
CA ASN A 181 13.99 -11.20 25.33
C ASN A 181 12.61 -10.58 25.70
N GLN A 182 11.58 -10.92 24.92
CA GLN A 182 10.20 -10.40 25.06
C GLN A 182 10.06 -8.89 24.87
N LYS A 183 11.09 -8.22 24.33
CA LYS A 183 11.08 -6.79 24.05
C LYS A 183 11.20 -6.56 22.55
N TRP A 184 10.47 -5.56 22.08
CA TRP A 184 10.61 -5.08 20.71
C TRP A 184 11.99 -4.48 20.50
N SER A 185 12.63 -4.88 19.41
CA SER A 185 13.89 -4.34 18.92
C SER A 185 13.71 -3.96 17.45
N TYR A 186 14.32 -2.86 17.06
CA TYR A 186 14.30 -2.38 15.69
C TYR A 186 15.71 -2.04 15.23
N LYS A 187 16.04 -2.49 14.02
CA LYS A 187 17.28 -2.20 13.32
C LYS A 187 16.94 -1.69 11.93
N TYR A 188 17.71 -0.75 11.42
CA TYR A 188 17.56 -0.27 10.06
C TYR A 188 18.92 -0.15 9.36
N PHE A 189 18.87 -0.21 8.03
CA PHE A 189 20.01 0.01 7.16
C PHE A 189 19.65 1.16 6.22
N LEU A 190 20.39 2.26 6.30
CA LEU A 190 20.08 3.50 5.59
C LEU A 190 21.23 3.89 4.66
N CYS A 191 20.91 4.28 3.44
CA CYS A 191 21.86 4.81 2.48
C CYS A 191 22.40 6.17 2.97
N HIS A 192 23.71 6.40 2.87
CA HIS A 192 24.31 7.70 3.19
C HIS A 192 24.12 8.73 2.08
N ASN A 193 23.98 8.27 0.84
CA ASN A 193 23.65 9.08 -0.34
C ASN A 193 22.79 8.25 -1.31
N VAL A 194 22.15 8.90 -2.28
CA VAL A 194 21.38 8.20 -3.31
C VAL A 194 22.32 7.69 -4.40
N SER A 195 22.87 6.49 -4.20
CA SER A 195 23.68 5.80 -5.21
C SER A 195 23.49 4.29 -5.16
N ARG A 196 23.67 3.62 -6.30
CA ARG A 196 23.56 2.16 -6.38
C ARG A 196 24.59 1.44 -5.50
N ASN A 197 25.74 2.06 -5.23
CA ASN A 197 26.73 1.57 -4.26
C ASN A 197 26.17 1.54 -2.84
N GLU A 198 25.49 2.59 -2.42
CA GLU A 198 24.88 2.64 -1.09
C GLU A 198 23.71 1.67 -0.95
N GLU A 199 22.87 1.54 -1.99
CA GLU A 199 21.81 0.51 -2.03
C GLU A 199 22.41 -0.90 -1.90
N PHE A 200 23.46 -1.21 -2.66
CA PHE A 200 24.16 -2.49 -2.56
C PHE A 200 24.74 -2.72 -1.16
N ARG A 201 25.34 -1.68 -0.55
CA ARG A 201 25.88 -1.76 0.81
C ARG A 201 24.80 -2.14 1.82
N ILE A 202 23.65 -1.45 1.83
CA ILE A 202 22.59 -1.76 2.79
C ILE A 202 21.95 -3.12 2.53
N MET A 203 21.84 -3.56 1.27
CA MET A 203 21.39 -4.92 0.94
C MET A 203 22.36 -5.97 1.49
N LYS A 204 23.68 -5.75 1.36
CA LYS A 204 24.72 -6.64 1.90
C LYS A 204 24.66 -6.72 3.42
N GLU A 205 24.52 -5.58 4.09
CA GLU A 205 24.38 -5.51 5.54
C GLU A 205 23.12 -6.20 6.05
N PHE A 206 22.00 -6.04 5.35
CA PHE A 206 20.75 -6.73 5.65
C PHE A 206 20.89 -8.25 5.51
N MET A 207 21.47 -8.74 4.39
CA MET A 207 21.71 -10.17 4.20
C MET A 207 22.66 -10.76 5.25
N LYS A 208 23.71 -10.01 5.63
CA LYS A 208 24.60 -10.40 6.73
C LYS A 208 23.83 -10.53 8.04
N PHE A 209 22.97 -9.56 8.35
CA PHE A 209 22.13 -9.60 9.56
C PHE A 209 21.18 -10.80 9.57
N LEU A 210 20.52 -11.13 8.46
CA LEU A 210 19.66 -12.31 8.36
C LEU A 210 20.46 -13.60 8.60
N LYS A 211 21.66 -13.71 8.01
CA LYS A 211 22.53 -14.87 8.17
C LYS A 211 22.98 -15.05 9.63
N GLU A 212 23.35 -13.96 10.31
CA GLU A 212 23.71 -13.95 11.73
C GLU A 212 22.55 -14.38 12.65
N ARG A 213 21.30 -14.26 12.17
CA ARG A 213 20.09 -14.72 12.86
C ARG A 213 19.57 -16.06 12.33
N ASN A 214 20.43 -16.88 11.74
CA ASN A 214 20.07 -18.20 11.19
C ASN A 214 18.90 -18.14 10.17
N ASN A 215 18.86 -17.11 9.32
CA ASN A 215 17.89 -16.94 8.24
C ASN A 215 16.43 -17.02 8.73
N PRO A 216 15.93 -16.02 9.47
CA PRO A 216 14.58 -16.02 10.03
C PRO A 216 13.49 -16.05 8.95
N SER A 217 12.26 -16.37 9.36
CA SER A 217 11.06 -16.06 8.57
C SER A 217 10.88 -14.54 8.50
N ILE A 218 10.64 -14.00 7.30
CA ILE A 218 10.58 -12.56 7.05
C ILE A 218 9.14 -12.18 6.70
N TYR A 219 8.42 -11.56 7.64
CA TYR A 219 7.08 -11.06 7.40
C TYR A 219 7.12 -9.66 6.80
N TYR A 220 6.30 -9.44 5.76
CA TYR A 220 6.20 -8.18 5.02
C TYR A 220 4.76 -7.94 4.54
N TRP A 221 4.48 -6.76 3.99
CA TRP A 221 3.16 -6.41 3.47
C TRP A 221 3.19 -6.11 1.97
N HIS A 222 3.10 -7.18 1.17
CA HIS A 222 2.88 -7.18 -0.27
C HIS A 222 4.05 -6.73 -1.17
N ALA A 223 4.64 -5.55 -0.96
CA ALA A 223 5.45 -4.90 -1.99
C ALA A 223 6.94 -5.26 -1.91
N GLU A 224 7.44 -5.59 -0.70
CA GLU A 224 8.87 -5.70 -0.39
C GLU A 224 9.59 -6.73 -1.27
N ASN A 225 8.96 -7.88 -1.55
CA ASN A 225 9.50 -8.89 -2.48
C ASN A 225 9.75 -8.33 -3.89
N THR A 226 8.83 -7.50 -4.38
CA THR A 226 8.95 -6.90 -5.71
C THR A 226 10.10 -5.90 -5.73
N PHE A 227 10.22 -5.05 -4.70
CA PHE A 227 11.33 -4.10 -4.57
C PHE A 227 12.68 -4.82 -4.44
N TRP A 228 12.76 -5.89 -3.65
CA TRP A 228 13.97 -6.69 -3.53
C TRP A 228 14.41 -7.28 -4.86
N LYS A 229 13.50 -7.94 -5.59
CA LYS A 229 13.78 -8.53 -6.90
C LYS A 229 14.22 -7.51 -7.95
N GLN A 230 13.59 -6.34 -7.97
CA GLN A 230 13.98 -5.24 -8.85
C GLN A 230 15.38 -4.71 -8.50
N SER A 231 15.69 -4.58 -7.21
CA SER A 231 17.00 -4.13 -6.74
C SER A 231 18.08 -5.15 -7.07
N LEU A 232 17.87 -6.45 -6.78
CA LEU A 232 18.78 -7.52 -7.18
C LEU A 232 19.08 -7.50 -8.68
N LYS A 233 18.04 -7.42 -9.51
CA LYS A 233 18.19 -7.33 -10.97
C LYS A 233 19.02 -6.11 -11.37
N SER A 234 18.73 -4.96 -10.78
CA SER A 234 19.46 -3.72 -11.07
C SER A 234 20.94 -3.83 -10.69
N GLN A 235 21.24 -4.47 -9.55
CA GLN A 235 22.61 -4.68 -9.09
C GLN A 235 23.37 -5.70 -9.96
N LEU A 236 22.72 -6.78 -10.41
CA LEU A 236 23.34 -7.77 -11.31
C LEU A 236 23.76 -7.20 -12.68
N HIS A 237 23.02 -6.19 -13.18
CA HIS A 237 23.32 -5.52 -14.46
C HIS A 237 24.43 -4.47 -14.39
N ARG A 238 25.02 -4.24 -13.22
CA ARG A 238 26.10 -3.26 -13.06
C ARG A 238 27.44 -3.81 -13.53
N ASP A 239 28.17 -3.03 -14.32
CA ASP A 239 29.50 -3.42 -14.81
C ASP A 239 30.61 -3.19 -13.78
N ASP A 240 30.38 -2.30 -12.81
CA ASP A 240 31.37 -1.91 -11.80
C ASP A 240 31.42 -2.85 -10.58
N ILE A 241 30.52 -3.84 -10.49
CA ILE A 241 30.52 -4.85 -9.43
C ILE A 241 31.39 -6.05 -9.83
N PRO A 242 32.36 -6.49 -9.00
CA PRO A 242 33.19 -7.66 -9.26
C PRO A 242 32.36 -8.94 -9.46
N GLN A 243 32.85 -9.85 -10.31
CA GLN A 243 32.17 -11.11 -10.59
C GLN A 243 31.91 -11.95 -9.33
N SER A 244 32.80 -11.91 -8.34
CA SER A 244 32.60 -12.58 -7.05
C SER A 244 31.38 -12.06 -6.29
N GLU A 245 31.15 -10.74 -6.29
CA GLU A 245 29.96 -10.14 -5.67
C GLU A 245 28.68 -10.42 -6.48
N LYS A 246 28.78 -10.49 -7.81
CA LYS A 246 27.66 -10.94 -8.66
C LYS A 246 27.25 -12.39 -8.36
N LEU A 247 28.20 -13.27 -8.08
CA LEU A 247 27.91 -14.64 -7.64
C LEU A 247 27.18 -14.63 -6.29
N MET A 248 27.61 -13.79 -5.33
CA MET A 248 26.91 -13.65 -4.04
C MET A 248 25.47 -13.18 -4.19
N LEU A 249 25.18 -12.28 -5.14
CA LEU A 249 23.82 -11.78 -5.40
C LEU A 249 22.85 -12.90 -5.82
N ASN A 250 23.35 -13.97 -6.46
CA ASN A 250 22.50 -15.12 -6.82
C ASN A 250 22.01 -15.87 -5.58
N ASP A 251 22.75 -15.80 -4.47
CA ASP A 251 22.37 -16.43 -3.19
C ASP A 251 21.47 -15.52 -2.33
N TRP A 252 21.19 -14.29 -2.76
CA TRP A 252 20.35 -13.33 -2.01
C TRP A 252 18.85 -13.45 -2.33
N SER A 253 18.43 -14.59 -2.88
CA SER A 253 17.01 -14.88 -3.01
C SER A 253 16.36 -15.03 -1.64
N LEU A 254 15.30 -14.26 -1.40
CA LEU A 254 14.51 -14.33 -0.16
C LEU A 254 13.26 -15.19 -0.29
N GLU A 255 13.04 -15.84 -1.44
CA GLU A 255 11.77 -16.53 -1.76
C GLU A 255 11.35 -17.56 -0.72
N ASN A 256 12.32 -18.28 -0.14
CA ASN A 256 12.05 -19.31 0.87
C ASN A 256 11.83 -18.76 2.29
N SER A 257 12.19 -17.50 2.56
CA SER A 257 12.07 -16.86 3.88
C SER A 257 10.89 -15.88 3.95
N LEU A 258 10.49 -15.28 2.84
CA LEU A 258 9.44 -14.26 2.77
C LEU A 258 8.03 -14.82 3.05
N ARG A 259 7.30 -14.16 3.96
CA ARG A 259 5.91 -14.45 4.35
C ARG A 259 5.05 -13.20 4.11
N ASP A 260 4.23 -13.21 3.06
CA ASP A 260 3.35 -12.07 2.75
C ASP A 260 2.11 -12.11 3.65
N LEU A 261 2.07 -11.23 4.65
CA LEU A 261 0.96 -11.19 5.62
C LEU A 261 -0.33 -10.67 4.97
N ARG A 262 -0.23 -9.83 3.94
CA ARG A 262 -1.42 -9.41 3.18
C ARG A 262 -1.99 -10.58 2.40
N LYS A 263 -1.13 -11.42 1.81
CA LYS A 263 -1.58 -12.64 1.13
C LYS A 263 -2.29 -13.58 2.09
N LEU A 264 -1.76 -13.79 3.31
CA LEU A 264 -2.46 -14.55 4.35
C LEU A 264 -3.87 -13.99 4.60
N PHE A 265 -3.99 -12.68 4.78
CA PHE A 265 -5.29 -12.03 4.99
C PHE A 265 -6.27 -12.26 3.82
N VAL A 266 -5.79 -12.18 2.57
CA VAL A 266 -6.64 -12.36 1.39
C VAL A 266 -7.03 -13.83 1.20
N ASP A 267 -6.13 -14.77 1.43
CA ASP A 267 -6.37 -16.20 1.24
C ASP A 267 -7.34 -16.73 2.30
N GLU A 268 -7.16 -16.32 3.57
CA GLU A 268 -8.07 -16.62 4.69
C GLU A 268 -9.36 -15.79 4.65
N GLN A 269 -9.49 -14.88 3.68
CA GLN A 269 -10.63 -13.97 3.52
C GLN A 269 -10.91 -13.19 4.81
N VAL A 270 -9.84 -12.70 5.44
CA VAL A 270 -9.91 -11.89 6.66
C VAL A 270 -10.67 -10.60 6.36
N VAL A 271 -11.70 -10.29 7.13
CA VAL A 271 -12.42 -9.02 7.07
C VAL A 271 -12.61 -8.47 8.47
N ILE A 272 -12.52 -7.14 8.61
CA ILE A 272 -12.57 -6.44 9.89
C ILE A 272 -13.70 -5.41 9.84
N LYS A 273 -14.54 -5.35 10.87
CA LYS A 273 -15.65 -4.40 10.93
C LYS A 273 -15.12 -2.97 10.87
N GLY A 274 -15.68 -2.17 9.97
CA GLY A 274 -15.24 -0.80 9.67
C GLY A 274 -14.05 -0.71 8.70
N CYS A 275 -13.51 -1.83 8.21
CA CYS A 275 -12.41 -1.83 7.23
C CYS A 275 -12.87 -2.39 5.87
N PHE A 276 -12.65 -1.62 4.82
CA PHE A 276 -12.92 -2.02 3.43
C PHE A 276 -11.64 -2.09 2.57
N SER A 277 -10.48 -2.32 3.20
CA SER A 277 -9.18 -2.29 2.51
C SER A 277 -8.19 -3.23 3.17
N TYR A 278 -7.27 -3.79 2.37
CA TYR A 278 -6.09 -4.53 2.82
C TYR A 278 -4.82 -3.67 2.79
N ALA A 279 -4.92 -2.36 2.89
CA ALA A 279 -3.77 -1.50 3.15
C ALA A 279 -3.36 -1.64 4.62
N LEU A 280 -2.08 -1.86 4.91
CA LEU A 280 -1.54 -2.11 6.26
C LEU A 280 -2.03 -1.06 7.28
N LYS A 281 -1.86 0.23 6.97
CA LYS A 281 -2.31 1.34 7.82
C LYS A 281 -3.84 1.42 8.01
N LYS A 282 -4.65 0.90 7.08
CA LYS A 282 -6.12 0.86 7.23
C LYS A 282 -6.53 -0.30 8.13
N ILE A 283 -5.90 -1.47 7.97
CA ILE A 283 -6.07 -2.62 8.86
C ILE A 283 -5.65 -2.23 10.29
N GLY A 284 -4.42 -1.75 10.47
CA GLY A 284 -3.88 -1.37 11.78
C GLY A 284 -4.72 -0.33 12.52
N ARG A 285 -5.12 0.77 11.85
CA ARG A 285 -6.01 1.76 12.47
C ARG A 285 -7.36 1.19 12.87
N THR A 286 -7.91 0.28 12.07
CA THR A 286 -9.22 -0.34 12.39
C THR A 286 -9.08 -1.29 13.58
N MET A 287 -8.05 -2.14 13.59
CA MET A 287 -7.75 -3.04 14.70
C MET A 287 -7.49 -2.27 16.00
N LYS A 288 -6.74 -1.16 15.95
CA LYS A 288 -6.52 -0.28 17.10
C LYS A 288 -7.82 0.35 17.60
N LYS A 289 -8.68 0.87 16.69
CA LYS A 289 -10.00 1.41 17.05
C LYS A 289 -10.90 0.37 17.74
N LEU A 290 -10.78 -0.89 17.33
CA LEU A 290 -11.49 -2.04 17.92
C LEU A 290 -10.77 -2.64 19.14
N LYS A 291 -9.68 -2.02 19.62
CA LYS A 291 -8.86 -2.47 20.76
C LYS A 291 -8.25 -3.87 20.59
N MET A 292 -8.02 -4.30 19.35
CA MET A 292 -7.38 -5.58 19.03
C MET A 292 -5.85 -5.50 19.14
N ILE A 293 -5.28 -4.33 18.85
CA ILE A 293 -3.84 -4.05 18.95
C ILE A 293 -3.63 -2.69 19.61
N ASN A 294 -2.43 -2.46 20.16
CA ASN A 294 -2.08 -1.21 20.82
C ASN A 294 -0.83 -0.53 20.23
N THR A 295 -0.54 -0.78 18.94
CA THR A 295 0.65 -0.22 18.29
C THR A 295 0.71 1.30 18.47
N PRO A 296 1.77 1.85 19.09
CA PRO A 296 1.96 3.29 19.19
C PRO A 296 2.25 3.85 17.79
N MET A 297 1.75 5.05 17.49
CA MET A 297 2.10 5.75 16.24
C MET A 297 2.81 7.02 16.65
N GLU A 298 4.12 7.05 16.41
CA GLU A 298 5.03 8.11 16.90
C GLU A 298 5.61 8.97 15.77
N SER A 299 5.16 8.76 14.53
CA SER A 299 5.63 9.46 13.33
C SER A 299 4.63 10.52 12.88
N GLU A 300 5.12 11.66 12.41
CA GLU A 300 4.35 12.69 11.72
C GLU A 300 4.03 12.30 10.27
N CYS A 301 4.91 11.52 9.63
CA CYS A 301 4.64 10.93 8.34
C CYS A 301 3.43 9.98 8.37
N SER A 302 2.49 10.17 7.44
CA SER A 302 1.23 9.41 7.38
C SER A 302 1.16 8.39 6.23
N ASP A 303 2.07 8.49 5.26
CA ASP A 303 2.11 7.62 4.07
C ASP A 303 3.48 7.61 3.39
N GLY A 304 3.77 6.53 2.67
CA GLY A 304 5.07 6.33 2.01
C GLY A 304 5.42 7.36 0.94
N ARG A 305 4.43 8.06 0.34
CA ARG A 305 4.73 9.13 -0.64
C ARG A 305 5.33 10.34 0.08
N THR A 306 4.77 10.70 1.23
CA THR A 306 5.30 11.77 2.07
C THR A 306 6.68 11.40 2.60
N ALA A 307 6.86 10.16 3.07
CA ALA A 307 8.15 9.64 3.52
C ALA A 307 9.23 9.77 2.43
N MET A 308 8.91 9.34 1.21
CA MET A 308 9.78 9.45 0.04
C MET A 308 10.17 10.91 -0.25
N VAL A 309 9.21 11.84 -0.29
CA VAL A 309 9.52 13.27 -0.57
C VAL A 309 10.39 13.89 0.52
N GLN A 310 10.10 13.59 1.80
CA GLN A 310 10.87 14.06 2.94
C GLN A 310 12.31 13.54 2.92
N ALA A 311 12.47 12.24 2.69
CA ALA A 311 13.78 11.59 2.56
C ALA A 311 14.59 12.21 1.41
N TRP A 312 13.98 12.38 0.23
CA TRP A 312 14.63 13.00 -0.93
C TRP A 312 15.14 14.40 -0.61
N ASN A 313 14.29 15.23 0.00
CA ASN A 313 14.67 16.58 0.40
C ASN A 313 15.85 16.59 1.37
N CYS A 314 15.96 15.59 2.26
CA CYS A 314 17.12 15.50 3.13
C CYS A 314 18.41 15.14 2.38
N TYR A 315 18.36 14.20 1.44
CA TYR A 315 19.51 13.85 0.59
C TYR A 315 20.01 15.04 -0.25
N GLN A 316 19.11 15.94 -0.68
CA GLN A 316 19.48 17.11 -1.48
C GLN A 316 20.07 18.27 -0.64
N LYS A 317 19.67 18.38 0.63
CA LYS A 317 19.98 19.56 1.47
C LYS A 317 21.10 19.35 2.48
N PHE A 318 21.40 18.11 2.86
CA PHE A 318 22.31 17.83 3.96
C PHE A 318 23.38 16.80 3.54
N GLU A 319 24.63 17.04 3.93
CA GLU A 319 25.72 16.07 3.76
C GLU A 319 25.52 14.80 4.58
N ARG A 320 24.80 14.91 5.70
CA ARG A 320 24.47 13.80 6.61
C ARG A 320 22.96 13.66 6.74
N PRO A 321 22.26 13.17 5.70
CA PRO A 321 20.79 13.12 5.65
C PRO A 321 20.18 12.35 6.82
N TRP A 322 20.86 11.30 7.32
CA TRP A 322 20.42 10.52 8.50
C TRP A 322 20.36 11.32 9.82
N LYS A 323 20.94 12.52 9.87
CA LYS A 323 20.83 13.40 11.04
C LYS A 323 19.65 14.38 10.97
N CYS A 324 19.07 14.61 9.79
CA CYS A 324 17.97 15.55 9.63
C CYS A 324 16.71 15.03 10.35
N GLY A 325 15.90 15.94 10.92
CA GLY A 325 14.67 15.56 11.63
C GLY A 325 13.69 14.76 10.76
N ALA A 326 13.53 15.16 9.49
CA ALA A 326 12.62 14.49 8.58
C ALA A 326 13.04 13.05 8.23
N MET A 327 14.35 12.75 8.13
CA MET A 327 14.81 11.37 7.91
C MET A 327 14.61 10.52 9.16
N LYS A 328 14.77 11.10 10.36
CA LYS A 328 14.44 10.40 11.61
C LYS A 328 12.94 10.06 11.68
N ASP A 329 12.07 10.98 11.26
CA ASP A 329 10.63 10.72 11.16
C ASP A 329 10.32 9.61 10.14
N VAL A 330 10.99 9.59 8.98
CA VAL A 330 10.91 8.49 8.00
C VAL A 330 11.35 7.16 8.62
N THR A 331 12.43 7.15 9.42
CA THR A 331 12.86 5.94 10.14
C THR A 331 11.83 5.50 11.19
N GLN A 332 11.22 6.42 11.93
CA GLN A 332 10.13 6.12 12.88
C GLN A 332 8.87 5.59 12.18
N TYR A 333 8.53 6.14 11.01
CA TYR A 333 7.42 5.68 10.17
C TYR A 333 7.61 4.21 9.75
N ASN A 334 8.82 3.88 9.29
CA ASN A 334 9.21 2.55 8.86
C ASN A 334 9.27 1.55 10.05
N GLU A 335 9.78 1.97 11.21
CA GLU A 335 9.69 1.17 12.46
C GLU A 335 8.23 0.87 12.83
N TYR A 336 7.36 1.87 12.71
CA TYR A 336 5.93 1.72 12.97
C TYR A 336 5.29 0.68 12.03
N ASP A 337 5.68 0.61 10.74
CA ASP A 337 5.23 -0.45 9.83
C ASP A 337 5.71 -1.85 10.26
N CYS A 338 6.99 -1.99 10.59
CA CYS A 338 7.52 -3.26 11.14
C CYS A 338 6.78 -3.68 12.41
N ARG A 339 6.55 -2.74 13.34
CA ARG A 339 5.86 -3.04 14.61
C ARG A 339 4.41 -3.41 14.39
N LEU A 340 3.74 -2.73 13.45
CA LEU A 340 2.36 -3.00 13.13
C LEU A 340 2.18 -4.41 12.56
N LEU A 341 3.11 -4.87 11.71
CA LEU A 341 3.13 -6.27 11.25
C LEU A 341 3.22 -7.27 12.41
N CYS A 342 4.13 -7.01 13.36
CA CYS A 342 4.29 -7.85 14.55
C CYS A 342 3.01 -7.92 15.37
N ASP A 343 2.44 -6.76 15.74
CA ASP A 343 1.24 -6.71 16.57
C ASP A 343 0.02 -7.36 15.88
N ILE A 344 -0.12 -7.20 14.56
CA ILE A 344 -1.17 -7.87 13.78
C ILE A 344 -0.99 -9.39 13.82
N LEU A 345 0.22 -9.88 13.56
CA LEU A 345 0.51 -11.32 13.53
C LEU A 345 0.34 -11.95 14.91
N THR A 346 0.80 -11.28 15.97
CA THR A 346 0.58 -11.71 17.35
C THR A 346 -0.90 -11.77 17.69
N TYR A 347 -1.68 -10.76 17.28
CA TYR A 347 -3.13 -10.77 17.52
C TYR A 347 -3.81 -11.98 16.88
N ILE A 348 -3.54 -12.25 15.60
CA ILE A 348 -4.20 -13.37 14.92
C ILE A 348 -3.78 -14.72 15.52
N ARG A 349 -2.50 -14.92 15.89
CA ARG A 349 -2.05 -16.17 16.54
C ARG A 349 -2.74 -16.45 17.86
N ASN A 350 -3.06 -15.40 18.62
CA ASN A 350 -3.67 -15.53 19.95
C ASN A 350 -5.20 -15.69 19.90
N ASN A 351 -5.85 -15.37 18.77
CA ASN A 351 -7.31 -15.24 18.71
C ASN A 351 -7.98 -16.05 17.59
N HIS A 352 -7.24 -16.55 16.58
CA HIS A 352 -7.78 -17.14 15.34
C HIS A 352 -6.97 -18.34 14.84
#